data_AF-A0A2S9FKH8-F1
#
_entry.id   AF-A0A2S9FKH8-F1
#
_cell.length_a   1.000
_cell.length_b   1.000
_cell.length_c   1.000
_cell.angle_alpha   90.00
_cell.angle_beta   90.00
_cell.angle_gamma   90.00
#
_symmetry.space_group_name_H-M   'P 1'
#
loop_
_entity.id
_entity.type
_entity.pdbx_description
1 polymer ?
#
loop_
_entity_poly.entity_id
_entity_poly.type
_entity_poly.pdbx_seq_one_letter_code
_entity_poly.pdbx_strand_id
1 'polypeptide(L)'
;GTVRAIAKRGQVWVVDPRRTETARLATGHLAPRPSTDHAVLAYLVREILLDGMKPDVPVQGIDALSGAVEPFTLEHTAALAGVTEAELTRLCAAVRAAKCVAIETGTGVTMTAERGNVTQWLAWVLMILTGAMNRPGGTWFHPGFAYQLEVFGDLLPITPIEGSFGPGPRSRPEA
;
A
#
# COMPACT_ATOMS: atom_id res chain seq x y z
N GLY A 1 -19.62 4.56 7.31
CA GLY A 1 -18.49 3.62 7.27
C GLY A 1 -17.24 4.32 6.78
N THR A 2 -16.08 3.93 7.31
CA THR A 2 -14.77 4.56 7.07
C THR A 2 -14.40 4.65 5.59
N VAL A 3 -14.61 3.58 4.81
CA VAL A 3 -14.34 3.54 3.36
C VAL A 3 -15.07 4.65 2.60
N ARG A 4 -16.37 4.84 2.86
CA ARG A 4 -17.17 5.89 2.21
C ARG A 4 -16.68 7.30 2.56
N ALA A 5 -16.16 7.51 3.76
CA ALA A 5 -15.61 8.80 4.18
C ALA A 5 -14.25 9.09 3.51
N ILE A 6 -13.43 8.06 3.26
CA ILE A 6 -12.17 8.18 2.52
C ILE A 6 -12.46 8.43 1.04
N ALA A 7 -13.39 7.68 0.43
CA ALA A 7 -13.78 7.82 -0.98
C ALA A 7 -14.31 9.21 -1.35
N LYS A 8 -14.74 10.02 -0.38
CA LYS A 8 -15.14 11.44 -0.60
C LYS A 8 -13.95 12.40 -0.71
N ARG A 9 -12.76 12.00 -0.26
CA ARG A 9 -11.56 12.84 -0.13
C ARG A 9 -10.36 12.31 -0.93
N GLY A 10 -10.50 11.13 -1.52
CA GLY A 10 -9.46 10.46 -2.29
C GLY A 10 -10.03 9.20 -2.96
N GLN A 11 -9.13 8.39 -3.52
CA GLN A 11 -9.51 7.11 -4.11
C GLN A 11 -9.34 5.97 -3.10
N VAL A 12 -10.24 5.00 -3.16
CA VAL A 12 -10.12 3.72 -2.45
C VAL A 12 -10.19 2.62 -3.50
N TRP A 13 -9.11 1.87 -3.63
CA TRP A 13 -9.04 0.70 -4.49
C TRP A 13 -9.12 -0.57 -3.64
N VAL A 14 -9.95 -1.51 -4.08
CA VAL A 14 -10.00 -2.85 -3.49
C VAL A 14 -9.42 -3.83 -4.50
N VAL A 15 -8.45 -4.63 -4.09
CA VAL A 15 -7.90 -5.74 -4.86
C VAL A 15 -8.37 -7.01 -4.18
N ASP A 16 -9.39 -7.65 -4.74
CA ASP A 16 -10.05 -8.82 -4.14
C ASP A 16 -10.76 -9.62 -5.23
N PRO A 17 -10.50 -10.94 -5.38
CA PRO A 17 -11.24 -11.79 -6.33
C PRO A 17 -12.76 -11.73 -6.13
N ARG A 18 -13.21 -11.48 -4.89
CA ARG A 18 -14.63 -11.36 -4.53
C ARG A 18 -15.05 -9.90 -4.57
N ARG A 19 -16.25 -9.65 -5.09
CA ARG A 19 -16.90 -8.34 -4.99
C ARG A 19 -17.56 -8.14 -3.62
N THR A 20 -16.72 -7.91 -2.61
CA THR A 20 -17.10 -7.72 -1.20
C THR A 20 -17.87 -6.42 -0.95
N GLU A 21 -18.42 -6.24 0.26
CA GLU A 21 -19.08 -4.99 0.65
C GLU A 21 -18.12 -3.79 0.57
N THR A 22 -16.86 -3.99 0.98
CA THR A 22 -15.79 -3.00 0.83
C THR A 22 -15.60 -2.61 -0.64
N ALA A 23 -15.54 -3.60 -1.55
CA ALA A 23 -15.42 -3.36 -2.99
C ALA A 23 -16.60 -2.56 -3.56
N ARG A 24 -17.82 -2.74 -3.03
CA ARG A 24 -19.01 -1.95 -3.46
C ARG A 24 -18.94 -0.49 -3.03
N LEU A 25 -18.19 -0.18 -1.99
CA LEU A 25 -18.03 1.18 -1.44
C LEU A 25 -16.75 1.87 -1.96
N ALA A 26 -15.89 1.13 -2.65
CA ALA A 26 -14.61 1.59 -3.19
C ALA A 26 -14.81 2.42 -4.47
N THR A 27 -13.83 3.28 -4.80
CA THR A 27 -13.82 4.04 -6.06
C THR A 27 -13.28 3.21 -7.22
N GLY A 28 -12.53 2.14 -6.93
CA GLY A 28 -12.04 1.18 -7.89
C GLY A 28 -12.00 -0.23 -7.31
N HIS A 29 -12.18 -1.24 -8.15
CA HIS A 29 -12.08 -2.64 -7.78
C HIS A 29 -11.30 -3.37 -8.88
N LEU A 30 -10.29 -4.13 -8.48
CA LEU A 30 -9.60 -5.10 -9.32
C LEU A 30 -9.90 -6.49 -8.75
N ALA A 31 -10.33 -7.41 -9.60
CA ALA A 31 -10.68 -8.77 -9.21
C ALA A 31 -9.68 -9.78 -9.78
N PRO A 32 -8.44 -9.85 -9.24
CA PRO A 32 -7.46 -10.81 -9.72
C PRO A 32 -7.88 -12.24 -9.38
N ARG A 33 -7.26 -13.21 -10.06
CA ARG A 33 -7.34 -14.63 -9.70
C ARG A 33 -6.78 -14.81 -8.28
N PRO A 34 -7.34 -15.72 -7.46
CA PRO A 34 -6.83 -15.97 -6.12
C PRO A 34 -5.32 -16.24 -6.11
N SER A 35 -4.62 -15.71 -5.11
CA SER A 35 -3.17 -15.87 -4.90
C SER A 35 -2.28 -15.24 -6.00
N THR A 36 -2.81 -14.24 -6.73
CA THR A 36 -2.06 -13.51 -7.77
C THR A 36 -1.81 -12.03 -7.45
N ASP A 37 -2.11 -11.59 -6.23
CA ASP A 37 -1.92 -10.22 -5.75
C ASP A 37 -0.46 -9.74 -5.86
N HIS A 38 0.50 -10.61 -5.54
CA HIS A 38 1.93 -10.35 -5.75
C HIS A 38 2.26 -9.92 -7.19
N ALA A 39 1.59 -10.48 -8.21
CA ALA A 39 1.85 -10.13 -9.60
C ALA A 39 1.35 -8.71 -9.92
N VAL A 40 0.16 -8.36 -9.41
CA VAL A 40 -0.37 -7.00 -9.53
C VAL A 40 0.57 -5.99 -8.86
N LEU A 41 1.03 -6.29 -7.64
CA LEU A 41 1.95 -5.41 -6.92
C LEU A 41 3.32 -5.33 -7.58
N ALA A 42 3.86 -6.44 -8.09
CA ALA A 42 5.14 -6.45 -8.81
C ALA A 42 5.08 -5.62 -10.09
N TYR A 43 3.98 -5.71 -10.85
CA TYR A 43 3.72 -4.82 -11.98
C TYR A 43 3.69 -3.35 -11.56
N LEU A 44 2.96 -3.00 -10.49
CA LEU A 44 2.93 -1.61 -10.02
C LEU A 44 4.32 -1.12 -9.60
N VAL A 45 5.10 -1.95 -8.91
CA VAL A 45 6.49 -1.62 -8.54
C VAL A 45 7.35 -1.41 -9.78
N ARG A 46 7.30 -2.32 -10.76
CA ARG A 46 7.99 -2.18 -12.05
C ARG A 46 7.67 -0.85 -12.72
N GLU A 47 6.39 -0.52 -12.80
CA GLU A 47 5.92 0.70 -13.45
C GLU A 47 6.35 1.98 -12.72
N ILE A 48 6.37 1.97 -11.38
CA ILE A 48 6.87 3.12 -10.59
C ILE A 48 8.39 3.26 -10.73
N LEU A 49 9.14 2.16 -10.81
CA LEU A 49 10.59 2.22 -11.06
C LEU A 49 10.89 2.82 -12.44
N LEU A 50 10.10 2.48 -13.47
CA LEU A 50 10.24 3.03 -14.82
C LEU A 50 9.80 4.51 -14.93
N ASP A 51 8.78 4.92 -14.18
CA ASP A 51 8.28 6.31 -14.16
C ASP A 51 9.20 7.25 -13.37
N GLY A 52 9.90 6.70 -12.37
CA GLY A 52 10.80 7.40 -11.48
C GLY A 52 10.27 7.39 -10.03
N MET A 53 11.02 6.73 -9.14
CA MET A 53 10.71 6.72 -7.71
C MET A 53 10.94 8.10 -7.07
N LYS A 54 10.34 8.34 -5.89
CA LYS A 54 10.60 9.57 -5.12
C LYS A 54 12.09 9.67 -4.71
N PRO A 55 12.75 10.82 -4.93
CA PRO A 55 14.20 10.95 -4.76
C PRO A 55 14.65 11.01 -3.29
N ASP A 56 13.73 11.31 -2.38
CA ASP A 56 13.99 11.52 -0.96
C ASP A 56 13.77 10.25 -0.12
N VAL A 57 13.71 9.09 -0.77
CA VAL A 57 13.45 7.80 -0.12
C VAL A 57 14.76 7.02 -0.02
N PRO A 58 15.24 6.70 1.20
CA PRO A 58 16.44 5.88 1.37
C PRO A 58 16.13 4.44 0.96
N VAL A 59 16.72 3.99 -0.14
CA VAL A 59 16.51 2.64 -0.69
C VAL A 59 17.83 1.95 -0.99
N GLN A 60 17.84 0.63 -0.85
CA GLN A 60 18.97 -0.24 -1.17
C GLN A 60 18.46 -1.40 -2.03
N GLY A 61 19.32 -1.96 -2.89
CA GLY A 61 18.99 -3.14 -3.69
C GLY A 61 18.04 -2.88 -4.87
N ILE A 62 17.96 -1.65 -5.38
CA ILE A 62 17.09 -1.28 -6.50
C ILE A 62 17.38 -2.08 -7.76
N ASP A 63 18.64 -2.37 -8.08
CA ASP A 63 19.00 -3.16 -9.26
C ASP A 63 18.46 -4.58 -9.18
N ALA A 64 18.61 -5.22 -8.01
CA ALA A 64 18.08 -6.56 -7.75
C ALA A 64 16.55 -6.58 -7.79
N LEU A 65 15.91 -5.56 -7.20
CA LEU A 65 14.45 -5.39 -7.27
C LEU A 65 14.00 -5.23 -8.73
N SER A 66 14.67 -4.37 -9.49
CA SER A 66 14.33 -4.10 -10.90
C SER A 66 14.42 -5.37 -11.74
N GLY A 67 15.48 -6.17 -11.56
CA GLY A 67 15.61 -7.48 -12.21
C GLY A 67 14.52 -8.47 -11.78
N ALA A 68 14.13 -8.47 -10.50
CA ALA A 68 13.10 -9.38 -9.99
C ALA A 68 11.69 -9.03 -10.51
N VAL A 69 11.39 -7.74 -10.73
CA VAL A 69 10.07 -7.29 -11.22
C VAL A 69 9.99 -7.15 -12.74
N GLU A 70 11.12 -7.24 -13.46
CA GLU A 70 11.19 -7.13 -14.92
C GLU A 70 10.14 -8.00 -15.65
N PRO A 71 9.95 -9.29 -15.27
CA PRO A 71 9.01 -10.18 -15.97
C PRO A 71 7.54 -9.80 -15.82
N PHE A 72 7.19 -8.95 -14.84
CA PHE A 72 5.82 -8.54 -14.57
C PHE A 72 5.42 -7.39 -15.49
N THR A 73 5.47 -7.63 -16.81
CA THR A 73 4.96 -6.72 -17.84
C THR A 73 3.44 -6.60 -17.76
N LEU A 74 2.86 -5.62 -18.45
CA LEU A 74 1.41 -5.42 -18.52
C LEU A 74 0.69 -6.68 -19.03
N GLU A 75 1.11 -7.20 -20.18
CA GLU A 75 0.53 -8.40 -20.81
C GLU A 75 0.71 -9.63 -19.90
N HIS A 76 1.92 -9.88 -19.41
CA HIS A 76 2.20 -11.04 -18.56
C HIS A 76 1.39 -11.00 -17.27
N THR A 77 1.30 -9.84 -16.63
CA THR A 77 0.58 -9.67 -15.37
C THR A 77 -0.93 -9.74 -15.57
N ALA A 78 -1.47 -9.15 -16.64
CA ALA A 78 -2.89 -9.24 -16.99
C ALA A 78 -3.28 -10.70 -17.20
N ALA A 79 -2.48 -11.42 -18.00
CA ALA A 79 -2.63 -12.84 -18.21
C ALA A 79 -2.58 -13.59 -16.87
N LEU A 80 -1.51 -13.47 -16.08
CA LEU A 80 -1.30 -14.19 -14.81
C LEU A 80 -2.38 -13.91 -13.76
N ALA A 81 -2.77 -12.65 -13.59
CA ALA A 81 -3.79 -12.24 -12.64
C ALA A 81 -5.21 -12.44 -13.16
N GLY A 82 -5.42 -12.79 -14.44
CA GLY A 82 -6.74 -12.99 -15.03
C GLY A 82 -7.61 -11.74 -15.01
N VAL A 83 -6.99 -10.59 -15.26
CA VAL A 83 -7.65 -9.28 -15.39
C VAL A 83 -7.31 -8.68 -16.74
N THR A 84 -8.05 -7.68 -17.18
CA THR A 84 -7.72 -6.99 -18.43
C THR A 84 -6.54 -6.05 -18.26
N GLU A 85 -5.75 -5.85 -19.31
CA GLU A 85 -4.68 -4.84 -19.33
C GLU A 85 -5.24 -3.43 -18.99
N ALA A 86 -6.42 -3.09 -19.51
CA ALA A 86 -7.09 -1.82 -19.24
C ALA A 86 -7.40 -1.62 -17.75
N GLU A 87 -7.73 -2.67 -17.00
CA GLU A 87 -7.94 -2.60 -15.55
C GLU A 87 -6.62 -2.37 -14.80
N LEU A 88 -5.55 -3.08 -15.17
CA LEU A 88 -4.22 -2.89 -14.58
C LEU A 88 -3.67 -1.49 -14.87
N THR A 89 -3.77 -1.01 -16.11
CA THR A 89 -3.33 0.34 -16.47
C THR A 89 -4.11 1.39 -15.69
N ARG A 90 -5.42 1.19 -15.48
CA ARG A 90 -6.25 2.12 -14.68
C ARG A 90 -5.80 2.18 -13.22
N LEU A 91 -5.50 1.01 -12.62
CA LEU A 91 -4.95 0.95 -11.26
C LEU A 91 -3.57 1.61 -11.20
N CYS A 92 -2.68 1.33 -12.15
CA CYS A 92 -1.36 1.95 -12.22
C CYS A 92 -1.45 3.48 -12.35
N ALA A 93 -2.32 3.98 -13.22
CA ALA A 93 -2.55 5.42 -13.38
C ALA A 93 -3.07 6.07 -12.09
N ALA A 94 -3.97 5.38 -11.36
CA ALA A 94 -4.44 5.86 -10.05
C ALA A 94 -3.31 5.95 -9.02
N VAL A 95 -2.42 4.95 -8.98
CA VAL A 95 -1.24 4.94 -8.09
C VAL A 95 -0.28 6.08 -8.46
N ARG A 96 0.05 6.28 -9.73
CA ARG A 96 0.94 7.36 -10.19
C ARG A 96 0.38 8.75 -9.91
N ALA A 97 -0.93 8.93 -10.05
CA ALA A 97 -1.59 10.23 -9.80
C ALA A 97 -1.75 10.55 -8.31
N ALA A 98 -1.64 9.56 -7.43
CA ALA A 98 -1.84 9.74 -6.00
C ALA A 98 -0.67 10.48 -5.35
N LYS A 99 -0.98 11.47 -4.50
CA LYS A 99 0.05 12.18 -3.71
C LYS A 99 0.67 11.30 -2.62
N CYS A 100 -0.10 10.34 -2.11
CA CYS A 100 0.30 9.40 -1.08
C CYS A 100 -0.50 8.11 -1.29
N VAL A 101 0.18 6.96 -1.25
CA VAL A 101 -0.41 5.64 -1.45
C VAL A 101 -0.23 4.83 -0.17
N ALA A 102 -1.33 4.53 0.50
CA ALA A 102 -1.35 3.63 1.65
C ALA A 102 -2.01 2.32 1.24
N ILE A 103 -1.38 1.20 1.58
CA ILE A 103 -1.83 -0.15 1.25
C ILE A 103 -1.99 -0.92 2.56
N GLU A 104 -3.15 -1.53 2.73
CA GLU A 104 -3.47 -2.40 3.85
C GLU A 104 -3.84 -3.78 3.30
N THR A 105 -3.21 -4.83 3.82
CA THR A 105 -3.47 -6.22 3.43
C THR A 105 -4.20 -6.96 4.54
N GLY A 106 -5.20 -7.78 4.18
CA GLY A 106 -5.93 -8.61 5.13
C GLY A 106 -5.43 -10.06 5.22
N THR A 107 -6.23 -10.88 5.89
CA THR A 107 -5.97 -12.32 6.07
C THR A 107 -5.85 -13.10 4.76
N GLY A 108 -6.52 -12.64 3.70
CA GLY A 108 -6.39 -13.25 2.36
C GLY A 108 -4.94 -13.30 1.88
N VAL A 109 -4.17 -12.23 2.15
CA VAL A 109 -2.73 -12.20 1.83
C VAL A 109 -1.93 -13.00 2.84
N THR A 110 -2.13 -12.75 4.14
CA THR A 110 -1.25 -13.33 5.18
C THR A 110 -1.41 -14.83 5.38
N MET A 111 -2.56 -15.40 5.00
CA MET A 111 -2.80 -16.85 5.05
C MET A 111 -2.49 -17.58 3.73
N THR A 112 -1.96 -16.88 2.72
CA THR A 112 -1.48 -17.50 1.49
C THR A 112 -0.10 -18.11 1.71
N ALA A 113 -0.02 -19.44 1.84
CA ALA A 113 1.17 -20.17 2.27
C ALA A 113 2.45 -19.86 1.48
N GLU A 114 2.36 -19.73 0.15
CA GLU A 114 3.54 -19.59 -0.71
C GLU A 114 3.92 -18.13 -0.99
N ARG A 115 2.95 -17.19 -0.89
CA ARG A 115 3.09 -15.85 -1.47
C ARG A 115 2.71 -14.71 -0.53
N GLY A 116 2.26 -14.99 0.70
CA GLY A 116 1.87 -13.96 1.65
C GLY A 116 3.01 -12.98 1.97
N ASN A 117 4.21 -13.51 2.23
CA ASN A 117 5.39 -12.70 2.55
C ASN A 117 5.79 -11.78 1.41
N VAL A 118 5.90 -12.30 0.18
CA VAL A 118 6.29 -11.48 -0.98
C VAL A 118 5.23 -10.44 -1.33
N THR A 119 3.94 -10.78 -1.18
CA THR A 119 2.83 -9.84 -1.44
C THR A 119 2.89 -8.68 -0.45
N GLN A 120 3.03 -8.97 0.85
CA GLN A 120 3.12 -7.94 1.88
C GLN A 120 4.38 -7.08 1.69
N TRP A 121 5.51 -7.72 1.38
CA TRP A 121 6.75 -7.01 1.13
C TRP A 121 6.65 -6.09 -0.09
N LEU A 122 6.04 -6.52 -1.20
CA LEU A 122 5.81 -5.68 -2.37
C LEU A 122 4.88 -4.50 -2.07
N ALA A 123 3.88 -4.67 -1.19
CA ALA A 123 3.04 -3.57 -0.74
C ALA A 123 3.87 -2.51 0.00
N TRP A 124 4.79 -2.93 0.89
CA TRP A 124 5.72 -2.01 1.54
C TRP A 124 6.67 -1.34 0.56
N VAL A 125 7.25 -2.09 -0.39
CA VAL A 125 8.11 -1.54 -1.45
C VAL A 125 7.36 -0.46 -2.22
N LEU A 126 6.12 -0.69 -2.63
CA LEU A 126 5.33 0.31 -3.35
C LEU A 126 5.09 1.58 -2.52
N MET A 127 4.76 1.43 -1.23
CA MET A 127 4.61 2.57 -0.32
C MET A 127 5.94 3.32 -0.08
N ILE A 128 7.06 2.62 -0.07
CA ILE A 128 8.40 3.20 0.03
C ILE A 128 8.72 4.00 -1.26
N LEU A 129 8.63 3.37 -2.43
CA LEU A 129 8.96 4.00 -3.72
C LEU A 129 8.08 5.23 -4.04
N THR A 130 6.83 5.23 -3.57
CA THR A 130 5.90 6.38 -3.68
C THR A 130 6.10 7.43 -2.58
N GLY A 131 6.98 7.18 -1.62
CA GLY A 131 7.30 8.10 -0.52
C GLY A 131 6.19 8.22 0.53
N ALA A 132 5.31 7.23 0.61
CA ALA A 132 4.19 7.19 1.57
C ALA A 132 4.56 6.54 2.91
N MET A 133 5.60 5.70 2.94
CA MET A 133 6.04 5.05 4.17
C MET A 133 6.57 6.07 5.19
N ASN A 134 6.11 5.98 6.44
CA ASN A 134 6.50 6.82 7.57
C ASN A 134 6.28 8.33 7.33
N ARG A 135 5.25 8.71 6.56
CA ARG A 135 4.86 10.11 6.33
C ARG A 135 3.39 10.36 6.67
N PRO A 136 3.01 11.59 7.08
CA PRO A 136 1.61 11.94 7.31
C PRO A 136 0.72 11.63 6.09
N GLY A 137 -0.39 10.93 6.32
CA GLY A 137 -1.31 10.48 5.28
C GLY A 137 -0.93 9.17 4.59
N GLY A 138 0.23 8.59 4.94
CA GLY A 138 0.67 7.27 4.48
C GLY A 138 0.59 6.20 5.58
N THR A 139 1.44 5.18 5.47
CA THR A 139 1.48 4.05 6.41
C THR A 139 2.69 4.17 7.32
N TRP A 140 2.51 3.86 8.60
CA TRP A 140 3.59 3.77 9.57
C TRP A 140 4.03 2.33 9.77
N PHE A 141 5.34 2.09 9.67
CA PHE A 141 5.92 0.80 10.04
C PHE A 141 6.24 0.81 11.53
N HIS A 142 5.46 0.09 12.34
CA HIS A 142 5.69 0.01 13.78
C HIS A 142 6.99 -0.76 14.05
N PRO A 143 7.95 -0.19 14.81
CA PRO A 143 9.24 -0.85 15.11
C PRO A 143 9.12 -2.02 16.10
N GLY A 144 7.91 -2.52 16.35
CA GLY A 144 7.60 -3.53 17.37
C GLY A 144 7.23 -2.95 18.75
N PHE A 145 6.52 -3.74 19.54
CA PHE A 145 5.99 -3.37 20.87
C PHE A 145 7.08 -3.27 21.96
N ALA A 146 8.27 -3.79 21.70
CA ALA A 146 9.39 -3.78 22.64
C ALA A 146 10.06 -2.41 22.76
N TYR A 147 9.72 -1.46 21.87
CA TYR A 147 10.30 -0.13 21.85
C TYR A 147 9.25 0.92 22.19
N GLN A 148 9.62 1.85 23.06
CA GLN A 148 8.81 3.02 23.41
C GLN A 148 8.71 3.96 22.20
N LEU A 149 7.50 4.48 21.92
CA LEU A 149 7.24 5.33 20.74
C LEU A 149 8.07 6.62 20.78
N GLU A 150 8.32 7.12 21.99
CA GLU A 150 9.07 8.34 22.29
C GLU A 150 10.54 8.23 21.84
N VAL A 151 11.10 7.02 21.77
CA VAL A 151 12.48 6.77 21.31
C VAL A 151 12.65 7.11 19.83
N PHE A 152 11.55 7.19 19.09
CA PHE A 152 11.55 7.49 17.67
C PHE A 152 11.15 8.95 17.37
N GLY A 153 11.10 9.83 18.38
CA GLY A 153 10.59 11.20 18.25
C GLY A 153 11.17 12.02 17.09
N ASP A 154 12.49 11.94 16.87
CA ASP A 154 13.16 12.65 15.76
C ASP A 154 13.06 11.91 14.41
N LEU A 155 12.77 10.60 14.44
CA LEU A 155 12.64 9.73 13.26
C LEU A 155 11.19 9.60 12.77
N LEU A 156 10.21 10.02 13.58
CA LEU A 156 8.78 9.89 13.32
C LEU A 156 8.08 11.23 13.53
N PRO A 157 8.06 12.11 12.50
CA PRO A 157 7.36 13.41 12.57
C PRO A 157 5.83 13.28 12.57
N ILE A 158 5.31 12.06 12.79
CA ILE A 158 3.89 11.78 12.81
C ILE A 158 3.31 12.01 14.21
N THR A 159 4.02 11.72 15.30
CA THR A 159 3.47 11.86 16.67
C THR A 159 3.80 13.24 17.22
N PRO A 160 2.82 14.02 17.70
CA PRO A 160 3.09 15.24 18.46
C PRO A 160 3.95 14.92 19.70
N ILE A 161 4.77 15.86 20.17
CA ILE A 161 5.54 15.69 21.41
C ILE A 161 4.61 15.40 22.59
N GLU A 162 3.36 15.91 22.56
CA GLU A 162 2.35 15.61 23.57
C GLU A 162 1.73 14.19 23.46
N GLY A 163 2.09 13.41 22.44
CA GLY A 163 1.70 12.01 22.31
C GLY A 163 0.23 11.74 21.94
N SER A 164 -0.53 12.75 21.51
CA SER A 164 -1.94 12.56 21.12
C SER A 164 -2.40 13.41 19.94
N PHE A 165 -3.19 12.80 19.05
CA PHE A 165 -3.85 13.50 17.95
C PHE A 165 -5.25 13.93 18.40
N GLY A 166 -5.40 15.18 18.80
CA GLY A 166 -6.69 15.76 19.19
C GLY A 166 -7.16 15.37 20.59
N PRO A 167 -8.36 15.83 21.01
CA PRO A 167 -8.88 15.53 22.34
C PRO A 167 -9.06 14.02 22.50
N GLY A 168 -8.57 13.49 23.63
CA GLY A 168 -8.71 12.08 23.96
C GLY A 168 -10.19 11.63 23.99
N PRO A 169 -10.45 10.31 24.00
CA PRO A 169 -11.81 9.83 24.21
C PRO A 169 -12.39 10.45 25.49
N ARG A 170 -13.70 10.77 25.51
CA ARG A 170 -14.39 11.37 26.66
C ARG A 170 -14.26 10.59 27.98
N SER A 171 -13.80 9.35 27.91
CA SER A 171 -13.50 8.50 29.06
C SER A 171 -12.12 8.77 29.68
N ARG A 172 -11.29 9.63 29.08
CA ARG A 172 -9.99 10.01 29.63
C ARG A 172 -10.23 11.07 30.73
N PRO A 173 -9.71 10.87 31.96
CA PRO A 173 -10.01 11.74 33.11
C PRO A 173 -9.62 13.22 32.95
N GLU A 174 -8.75 13.52 31.99
CA GLU A 174 -8.12 14.83 31.79
C GLU A 174 -8.76 15.62 30.62
N ALA A 175 -9.89 15.17 30.04
CA ALA A 175 -10.55 15.80 28.89
C ALA A 175 -11.66 16.79 29.29
#